data_AF-A0A822UZ57-F1
#
_entry.id   AF-A0A822UZ57-F1
#
_cell.length_a   1.000
_cell.length_b   1.000
_cell.length_c   1.000
_cell.angle_alpha   90.00
_cell.angle_beta   90.00
_cell.angle_gamma   90.00
#
_symmetry.space_group_name_H-M   'P 1'
#
loop_
_entity.id
_entity.type
_entity.pdbx_description
1 polymer ?
#
loop_
_entity_poly.entity_id
_entity_poly.type
_entity_poly.pdbx_seq_one_letter_code
_entity_poly.pdbx_strand_id
1 'polypeptide(L)' 'MSEKSPLSDNDVYDRLHDAIQALGDNTCLTPLGTATMAAALSALVNLQGCLLIAAERGDPNNGAIIDPSAL' A
#
# COMPACT_ATOMS: atom_id res chain seq x y z
N MET A 1 20.88 -16.31 3.30
CA MET A 1 20.01 -15.28 2.73
C MET A 1 19.60 -14.39 3.88
N SER A 2 19.91 -13.09 3.85
CA SER A 2 19.52 -12.19 4.95
C SER A 2 18.01 -12.07 4.92
N GLU A 3 17.33 -12.66 5.90
CA GLU A 3 15.90 -12.46 6.07
C GLU A 3 15.69 -10.97 6.29
N LYS A 4 15.12 -10.31 5.28
CA LYS A 4 14.76 -8.90 5.38
C LYS A 4 13.70 -8.85 6.47
N SER A 5 14.00 -8.15 7.57
CA SER A 5 13.03 -7.97 8.65
C SER A 5 11.69 -7.54 8.05
N PRO A 6 10.57 -8.12 8.53
CA PRO A 6 9.25 -7.70 8.09
C PRO A 6 9.14 -6.18 8.28
N LEU A 7 8.53 -5.51 7.30
CA LEU A 7 8.37 -4.07 7.30
C LEU A 7 7.44 -3.67 8.44
N SER A 8 7.74 -2.57 9.13
CA SER A 8 6.78 -1.98 10.06
C SER A 8 5.60 -1.37 9.29
N ASP A 9 4.47 -1.18 9.97
CA ASP A 9 3.29 -0.53 9.36
C ASP A 9 3.60 0.85 8.77
N ASN A 10 4.49 1.62 9.42
CA ASN A 10 4.98 2.90 8.92
C ASN A 10 5.81 2.72 7.65
N ASP A 11 6.70 1.71 7.60
CA ASP A 11 7.48 1.42 6.38
C ASP A 11 6.58 0.98 5.21
N VAL A 12 5.49 0.27 5.50
CA VAL A 12 4.49 -0.12 4.49
C VAL A 12 3.73 1.11 4.00
N TYR A 13 3.30 1.98 4.92
CA TYR A 13 2.63 3.24 4.59
C TYR A 13 3.49 4.14 3.70
N ASP A 14 4.74 4.37 4.10
CA ASP A 14 5.67 5.24 3.37
C ASP A 14 5.95 4.70 1.97
N ARG A 15 6.15 3.38 1.81
CA ARG A 15 6.36 2.78 0.48
C ARG A 15 5.14 2.87 -0.43
N LEU A 16 3.93 2.71 0.13
CA LEU A 16 2.70 2.89 -0.63
C LEU A 16 2.54 4.35 -1.06
N HIS A 17 2.87 5.28 -0.17
CA HIS A 17 2.84 6.71 -0.48
C HIS A 17 3.83 7.08 -1.60
N ASP A 18 5.06 6.61 -1.50
CA ASP A 18 6.11 6.84 -2.51
C ASP A 18 5.70 6.26 -3.88
N ALA A 19 5.10 5.06 -3.88
CA ALA A 19 4.61 4.44 -5.11
C ALA A 19 3.48 5.27 -5.76
N ILE A 20 2.56 5.81 -4.96
CA ILE A 20 1.48 6.69 -5.45
C ILE A 20 2.07 7.96 -6.07
N GLN A 21 3.05 8.60 -5.41
CA GLN A 21 3.72 9.78 -5.96
C GLN A 21 4.43 9.47 -7.28
N ALA A 22 5.24 8.42 -7.31
CA ALA A 22 5.97 8.00 -8.50
C ALA A 22 5.04 7.65 -9.68
N LEU A 23 3.89 7.03 -9.42
CA LEU A 23 2.90 6.70 -10.45
C LEU A 23 2.12 7.94 -10.93
N GLY A 24 1.88 8.92 -10.06
CA GLY A 24 1.21 10.18 -10.40
C GLY A 24 2.02 11.06 -11.35
N ASP A 25 3.36 11.01 -11.27
CA ASP A 25 4.26 11.80 -12.11
C ASP A 25 4.47 11.21 -13.51
N ASN A 26 4.01 9.99 -13.77
CA ASN A 26 4.22 9.30 -15.04
C ASN A 26 3.10 9.57 -16.05
N THR A 27 3.46 10.01 -17.25
CA THR A 27 2.50 10.20 -18.35
C THR A 27 2.45 8.96 -19.25
N CYS A 28 1.30 8.28 -19.30
CA CYS A 28 1.08 7.18 -20.23
C CYS A 28 0.79 7.71 -21.64
N LEU A 29 1.46 7.15 -22.65
CA LEU A 29 1.31 7.56 -24.06
C LEU A 29 0.04 7.01 -24.73
N THR A 30 -0.57 5.98 -24.16
CA THR A 30 -1.74 5.30 -24.74
C THR A 30 -2.96 5.42 -23.84
N PRO A 31 -4.19 5.51 -24.40
CA PRO A 31 -5.42 5.55 -23.60
C PRO A 31 -5.58 4.35 -22.66
N LEU A 32 -5.18 3.15 -23.11
CA LEU A 32 -5.18 1.94 -22.29
C LEU A 32 -4.18 2.04 -21.13
N GLY A 33 -2.98 2.57 -21.39
CA GLY A 33 -1.97 2.82 -20.37
C GLY A 33 -2.48 3.82 -19.32
N THR A 34 -3.14 4.89 -19.74
CA THR A 34 -3.72 5.89 -18.83
C THR A 34 -4.83 5.29 -17.96
N ALA A 35 -5.74 4.51 -18.54
CA ALA A 35 -6.79 3.83 -17.79
C ALA A 35 -6.23 2.82 -16.78
N THR A 36 -5.20 2.06 -17.18
CA THR A 36 -4.52 1.10 -16.31
C THR A 36 -3.81 1.80 -15.16
N MET A 37 -3.13 2.92 -15.42
CA MET A 37 -2.45 3.72 -14.40
C MET A 37 -3.44 4.32 -13.39
N ALA A 38 -4.57 4.85 -13.87
CA ALA A 38 -5.63 5.38 -13.02
C ALA A 38 -6.25 4.30 -12.10
N ALA A 39 -6.43 3.09 -12.63
CA ALA A 39 -6.92 1.95 -11.84
C ALA A 39 -5.90 1.53 -10.76
N ALA A 40 -4.61 1.48 -11.11
CA ALA A 40 -3.54 1.16 -10.17
C ALA A 40 -3.42 2.20 -9.05
N LEU A 41 -3.45 3.49 -9.38
CA LEU A 41 -3.45 4.60 -8.42
C LEU A 41 -4.65 4.51 -7.46
N SER A 42 -5.85 4.27 -8.00
CA SER A 42 -7.07 4.12 -7.19
C SER A 42 -6.97 2.95 -6.22
N ALA A 43 -6.41 1.81 -6.66
CA ALA A 43 -6.23 0.63 -5.82
C ALA A 43 -5.22 0.90 -4.69
N LEU A 44 -4.10 1.57 -4.98
CA LEU A 44 -3.07 1.91 -4.00
C LEU A 44 -3.57 2.90 -2.94
N VAL A 45 -4.30 3.94 -3.35
CA VAL A 45 -4.90 4.90 -2.43
C VAL A 45 -5.92 4.22 -1.51
N ASN A 46 -6.77 3.35 -2.06
CA ASN A 46 -7.73 2.59 -1.26
C ASN A 46 -7.02 1.66 -0.27
N LEU A 47 -5.95 0.97 -0.68
CA LEU A 47 -5.17 0.12 0.20
C LEU A 47 -4.56 0.92 1.36
N GLN A 48 -3.95 2.07 1.06
CA GLN A 48 -3.36 2.96 2.07
C GLN A 48 -4.41 3.47 3.07
N GLY A 49 -5.61 3.84 2.59
CA GLY A 49 -6.73 4.24 3.44
C GLY A 49 -7.28 3.11 4.31
N CYS A 50 -7.42 1.90 3.76
CA CYS A 50 -7.85 0.72 4.51
C CYS A 50 -6.86 0.37 5.63
N LEU A 51 -5.54 0.48 5.39
CA LEU A 51 -4.51 0.26 6.41
C LEU A 51 -4.60 1.27 7.55
N LEU A 52 -4.83 2.55 7.24
CA LEU A 52 -5.05 3.58 8.27
C LEU A 52 -6.30 3.29 9.11
N ILE A 53 -7.43 3.00 8.47
CA ILE A 53 -8.68 2.65 9.17
C ILE A 53 -8.50 1.40 10.03
N ALA A 54 -7.75 0.41 9.52
CA ALA A 54 -7.41 -0.81 10.24
C ALA A 54 -6.57 -0.52 11.49
N ALA A 55 -5.57 0.36 11.38
CA ALA A 55 -4.73 0.79 12.50
C ALA A 55 -5.53 1.58 13.55
N GLU A 56 -6.43 2.47 13.13
CA GLU A 56 -7.23 3.31 14.04
C GLU A 56 -8.32 2.51 14.79
N ARG A 57 -8.85 1.43 14.20
CA ARG A 57 -9.95 0.66 14.78
C ARG A 57 -9.52 -0.45 15.75
N GLY A 58 -8.24 -0.83 15.78
CA GLY A 58 -7.74 -1.90 16.64
C GLY A 58 -8.44 -3.25 16.42
N ASP A 59 -8.92 -3.51 15.20
CA ASP A 59 -9.73 -4.69 14.88
C ASP A 59 -8.87 -5.98 14.93
N PRO A 60 -9.22 -6.99 15.75
CA PRO A 60 -8.43 -8.21 15.91
C PRO A 60 -8.34 -9.08 14.64
N ASN A 61 -9.21 -8.90 13.64
CA ASN A 61 -9.06 -9.57 12.34
C ASN A 61 -7.86 -9.03 11.53
N ASN A 62 -7.32 -7.88 11.91
CA ASN A 62 -6.12 -7.30 11.31
C ASN A 62 -4.83 -7.79 11.99
N GLY A 63 -4.88 -8.81 12.85
CA GLY A 63 -3.69 -9.37 13.50
C GLY A 63 -2.58 -9.77 12.52
N ALA A 64 -2.93 -10.20 11.31
CA ALA A 64 -1.95 -10.51 10.25
C ALA A 64 -1.24 -9.27 9.64
N ILE A 65 -1.80 -8.08 9.86
CA ILE A 65 -1.21 -6.78 9.47
C ILE A 65 -0.44 -6.20 10.66
N ILE A 66 -1.00 -6.33 11.88
CA ILE A 66 -0.50 -5.69 13.11
C ILE A 66 0.66 -6.47 13.77
N ASP A 67 0.75 -7.79 13.57
CA ASP A 67 1.89 -8.61 14.03
C ASP A 67 2.06 -9.88 13.15
N PRO A 68 3.04 -9.92 12.23
CA PRO A 68 3.32 -11.10 11.41
C PRO A 68 3.80 -12.33 12.22
N SER A 69 4.14 -12.16 13.50
CA SER A 69 4.63 -13.20 14.40
C SER A 69 3.52 -14.04 15.02
N ALA A 70 2.26 -13.67 14.79
CA ALA A 70 1.08 -14.34 15.35
C ALA A 70 0.58 -15.55 14.52
N LEU A 71 1.35 -16.00 13.52
CA LEU A 71 1.12 -17.21 12.72
C LEU A 71 1.99 -18.38 13.17
#